data_AF-N1V003-F1
#
_entry.id   AF-N1V003-F1
#
_cell.length_a   1.000
_cell.length_b   1.000
_cell.length_c   1.000
_cell.angle_alpha   90.00
_cell.angle_beta   90.00
_cell.angle_gamma   90.00
#
_symmetry.space_group_name_H-M   'P 1'
#
loop_
_entity.id
_entity.type
_entity.pdbx_description
1 polymer ?
#
loop_
_entity_poly.entity_id
_entity_poly.type
_entity_poly.pdbx_seq_one_letter_code
_entity_poly.pdbx_strand_id
1 'polypeptide(L)'
;MFKNIFLIFLTGSVVCILWSCGDKKEEDNSDLLLFLLNSLGSSNSAASTVVTSCKDASFCRTFVATNNGAGYDGNLGGISGADAKCAAAKSSNLTGTYKALLAAMGTREAVFVGDGSTRLVDWVLYPNKQYRRSDGTTTTFTTNANSVVTANLQNSVDVGAEKFYWIGVGNQPATFDWEVSLNCNDWNSNNAVNFAIDGTTSSNEVFAGDGATPGGAFGSHNTGCNIRLNLLCVEQ
;
A
#
# COMPACT_ATOMS: atom_id res chain seq x y z
N MET A 1 18.65 67.03 9.43
CA MET A 1 19.00 67.87 10.61
C MET A 1 19.32 66.94 11.77
N PHE A 2 20.53 67.11 12.32
CA PHE A 2 21.10 66.71 13.61
C PHE A 2 20.62 65.42 14.32
N LYS A 3 21.46 64.37 14.40
CA LYS A 3 22.64 64.13 15.29
C LYS A 3 22.21 63.42 16.58
N ASN A 4 22.70 62.19 16.80
CA ASN A 4 23.20 61.78 18.11
C ASN A 4 24.25 60.67 17.95
N ILE A 5 25.39 60.93 18.59
CA ILE A 5 26.67 60.24 18.60
C ILE A 5 26.86 59.73 20.03
N PHE A 6 27.38 58.52 20.21
CA PHE A 6 28.33 58.16 21.30
C PHE A 6 28.96 56.78 20.99
N LEU A 7 30.20 56.73 20.48
CA LEU A 7 31.50 56.48 21.16
C LEU A 7 31.75 55.00 21.54
N ILE A 8 32.56 54.26 20.75
CA ILE A 8 34.03 53.98 20.85
C ILE A 8 34.38 52.81 21.80
N PHE A 9 34.94 51.73 21.24
CA PHE A 9 36.17 51.01 21.67
C PHE A 9 36.60 50.13 20.48
N LEU A 10 37.59 50.53 19.67
CA LEU A 10 39.05 50.39 19.79
C LEU A 10 39.61 48.97 19.50
N THR A 11 40.32 48.92 18.36
CA THR A 11 41.51 48.11 18.01
C THR A 11 41.40 46.60 17.74
N GLY A 12 41.77 46.24 16.50
CA GLY A 12 42.18 44.89 16.11
C GLY A 12 42.23 44.71 14.59
N SER A 13 43.15 45.39 13.90
CA SER A 13 43.42 45.22 12.46
C SER A 13 44.13 43.90 12.13
N VAL A 14 44.21 43.61 10.81
CA VAL A 14 45.17 42.72 10.11
C VAL A 14 44.62 41.29 9.93
N VAL A 15 44.37 40.71 8.75
CA VAL A 15 44.82 41.00 7.38
C VAL A 15 43.90 40.27 6.38
N CYS A 16 43.63 40.91 5.23
CA CYS A 16 43.11 40.25 4.04
C CYS A 16 44.24 39.51 3.33
N ILE A 17 44.07 38.21 3.06
CA ILE A 17 44.82 37.53 2.00
C ILE A 17 43.81 37.00 1.00
N LEU A 18 43.74 37.69 -0.15
CA LEU A 18 43.18 37.19 -1.39
C LEU A 18 44.16 36.18 -1.97
N TRP A 19 43.79 34.91 -2.06
CA TRP A 19 44.41 33.96 -3.01
C TRP A 19 43.33 33.33 -3.89
N SER A 20 43.68 33.28 -5.17
CA SER A 20 42.84 33.06 -6.34
C SER A 20 42.72 31.59 -6.72
N CYS A 21 41.60 31.27 -7.38
CA CYS A 21 41.30 30.18 -8.32
C CYS A 21 41.94 28.79 -8.17
N GLY A 22 41.05 27.79 -8.07
CA GLY A 22 41.26 26.42 -8.53
C GLY A 22 39.98 25.61 -8.42
N ASP A 23 39.29 25.39 -9.53
CA ASP A 23 38.14 24.48 -9.67
C ASP A 23 38.40 23.13 -8.98
N LYS A 24 37.48 22.68 -8.12
CA LYS A 24 36.84 21.35 -8.14
C LYS A 24 35.50 21.42 -7.42
N LYS A 25 34.40 21.21 -8.15
CA LYS A 25 33.16 20.73 -7.55
C LYS A 25 33.42 19.30 -7.08
N GLU A 26 33.40 19.09 -5.78
CA GLU A 26 33.19 17.76 -5.20
C GLU A 26 31.75 17.37 -5.52
N GLU A 27 31.58 16.45 -6.47
CA GLU A 27 30.33 15.74 -6.64
C GLU A 27 30.28 14.62 -5.59
N ASP A 28 29.20 14.62 -4.80
CA ASP A 28 28.86 13.67 -3.75
C ASP A 28 29.09 12.22 -4.20
N ASN A 29 30.14 11.59 -3.69
CA ASN A 29 30.38 10.14 -3.82
C ASN A 29 29.67 9.33 -2.71
N SER A 30 28.71 9.94 -2.01
CA SER A 30 28.00 9.37 -0.87
C SER A 30 27.16 8.16 -1.25
N ASP A 31 26.52 8.20 -2.42
CA ASP A 31 25.68 7.10 -2.92
C ASP A 31 26.51 5.93 -3.48
N LEU A 32 27.67 6.23 -4.09
CA LEU A 32 28.61 5.20 -4.55
C LEU A 32 29.27 4.51 -3.35
N LEU A 33 29.57 5.26 -2.28
CA LEU A 33 30.08 4.69 -1.04
C LEU A 33 29.05 3.80 -0.34
N LEU A 34 27.76 4.19 -0.30
CA LEU A 34 26.70 3.30 0.22
C LEU A 34 26.57 2.03 -0.61
N PHE A 35 26.69 2.12 -1.94
CA PHE A 35 26.67 0.95 -2.82
C PHE A 35 27.88 0.02 -2.61
N LEU A 36 29.07 0.60 -2.41
CA LEU A 36 30.31 -0.16 -2.18
C LEU A 36 30.41 -0.72 -0.77
N LEU A 37 29.92 -0.01 0.25
CA LEU A 37 29.84 -0.50 1.64
C LEU A 37 28.96 -1.75 1.78
N ASN A 38 27.95 -1.91 0.91
CA ASN A 38 27.15 -3.13 0.83
C ASN A 38 27.86 -4.32 0.17
N SER A 39 29.04 -4.11 -0.44
CA SER A 39 29.79 -5.14 -1.17
C SER A 39 30.97 -5.76 -0.39
N LEU A 40 31.26 -5.25 0.81
CA LEU A 40 32.37 -5.72 1.66
C LEU A 40 31.83 -6.35 2.96
N GLY A 41 31.09 -7.45 2.79
CA GLY A 41 30.66 -8.35 3.85
C GLY A 41 31.20 -9.76 3.61
N SER A 42 32.22 -10.12 4.38
CA SER A 42 32.98 -11.37 4.29
C SER A 42 32.12 -12.64 4.42
N SER A 43 32.37 -13.59 3.51
CA SER A 43 32.39 -15.06 3.70
C SER A 43 31.48 -15.64 4.80
N ASN A 44 30.17 -15.68 4.56
CA ASN A 44 29.29 -16.72 5.11
C ASN A 44 28.10 -16.88 4.17
N SER A 45 27.93 -18.06 3.61
CA SER A 45 26.84 -18.42 2.71
C SER A 45 25.49 -18.40 3.44
N ALA A 46 24.90 -17.22 3.58
CA ALA A 46 23.47 -17.05 3.72
C ALA A 46 23.09 -16.03 2.66
N ALA A 47 22.44 -16.50 1.58
CA ALA A 47 21.91 -15.64 0.55
C ALA A 47 21.02 -14.59 1.23
N SER A 48 21.50 -13.35 1.30
CA SER A 48 20.66 -12.21 1.64
C SER A 48 19.65 -12.11 0.50
N THR A 49 18.45 -12.63 0.74
CA THR A 49 17.35 -12.52 -0.19
C THR A 49 17.00 -11.05 -0.28
N VAL A 50 17.52 -10.37 -1.30
CA VAL A 50 16.99 -9.09 -1.72
C VAL A 50 15.50 -9.31 -1.91
N VAL A 51 14.70 -8.72 -1.04
CA VAL A 51 13.25 -8.71 -1.19
C VAL A 51 12.99 -7.77 -2.35
N THR A 52 13.05 -8.31 -3.56
CA THR A 52 12.72 -7.57 -4.77
C THR A 52 11.22 -7.34 -4.76
N SER A 53 10.82 -6.07 -4.71
CA SER A 53 9.43 -5.65 -4.89
C SER A 53 8.85 -6.27 -6.18
N CYS A 54 7.60 -6.70 -6.14
CA CYS A 54 6.93 -7.24 -7.32
C CYS A 54 6.59 -6.16 -8.37
N LYS A 55 6.83 -4.88 -8.05
CA LYS A 55 6.68 -3.75 -8.97
C LYS A 55 7.45 -3.94 -10.27
N ASP A 56 8.69 -4.43 -10.18
CA ASP A 56 9.57 -4.64 -11.33
C ASP A 56 9.54 -6.09 -11.86
N ALA A 57 8.82 -6.98 -11.18
CA ALA A 57 8.58 -8.34 -11.64
C ALA A 57 7.50 -8.39 -12.74
N SER A 58 7.43 -9.51 -13.47
CA SER A 58 6.41 -9.70 -14.52
C SER A 58 4.98 -9.81 -13.97
N PHE A 59 4.83 -10.19 -12.71
CA PHE A 59 3.55 -10.26 -12.00
C PHE A 59 3.76 -10.09 -10.49
N CYS A 60 2.68 -9.79 -9.80
CA CYS A 60 2.59 -9.81 -8.34
C CYS A 60 1.67 -10.94 -7.87
N ARG A 61 1.84 -11.39 -6.64
CA ARG A 61 0.99 -12.42 -6.03
C ARG A 61 -0.03 -11.84 -5.07
N THR A 62 -1.18 -12.50 -4.98
CA THR A 62 -2.17 -12.29 -3.94
C THR A 62 -2.48 -13.58 -3.19
N PHE A 63 -2.87 -13.46 -1.93
CA PHE A 63 -3.45 -14.56 -1.17
C PHE A 63 -4.47 -14.04 -0.15
N VAL A 64 -5.35 -14.92 0.33
CA VAL A 64 -6.34 -14.57 1.37
C VAL A 64 -5.83 -15.01 2.74
N ALA A 65 -5.61 -14.05 3.64
CA ALA A 65 -5.29 -14.33 5.03
C ALA A 65 -6.57 -14.64 5.82
N THR A 66 -6.63 -15.85 6.40
CA THR A 66 -7.86 -16.37 7.01
C THR A 66 -7.82 -16.44 8.54
N ASN A 67 -6.70 -16.10 9.17
CA ASN A 67 -6.48 -16.30 10.61
C ASN A 67 -6.80 -17.73 11.07
N ASN A 68 -6.27 -18.74 10.38
CA ASN A 68 -6.59 -20.15 10.61
C ASN A 68 -8.10 -20.46 10.54
N GLY A 69 -8.82 -19.74 9.68
CA GLY A 69 -10.27 -19.87 9.49
C GLY A 69 -11.12 -19.01 10.44
N ALA A 70 -10.53 -18.33 11.42
CA ALA A 70 -11.28 -17.50 12.37
C ALA A 70 -11.64 -16.10 11.81
N GLY A 71 -10.98 -15.65 10.75
CA GLY A 71 -11.14 -14.30 10.20
C GLY A 71 -10.72 -13.18 11.16
N TYR A 72 -11.05 -11.95 10.76
CA TYR A 72 -10.75 -10.68 11.42
C TYR A 72 -12.00 -9.79 11.42
N ASP A 73 -12.31 -9.21 12.57
CA ASP A 73 -13.28 -8.12 12.65
C ASP A 73 -12.69 -6.82 12.08
N GLY A 74 -13.52 -5.77 11.97
CA GLY A 74 -13.14 -4.49 11.38
C GLY A 74 -12.11 -3.69 12.20
N ASN A 75 -11.82 -4.08 13.45
CA ASN A 75 -10.75 -3.46 14.23
C ASN A 75 -9.41 -4.15 13.92
N LEU A 76 -8.84 -3.77 12.78
CA LEU A 76 -7.60 -4.34 12.29
C LEU A 76 -6.36 -3.71 12.94
N GLY A 77 -6.54 -2.64 13.72
CA GLY A 77 -5.45 -1.78 14.21
C GLY A 77 -5.00 -0.76 13.15
N GLY A 78 -5.96 -0.28 12.35
CA GLY A 78 -5.70 0.55 11.19
C GLY A 78 -5.01 -0.20 10.03
N ILE A 79 -4.61 0.55 9.02
CA ILE A 79 -3.91 0.02 7.83
C ILE A 79 -2.62 -0.72 8.22
N SER A 80 -1.82 -0.16 9.13
CA SER A 80 -0.58 -0.81 9.58
C SER A 80 -0.85 -2.14 10.29
N GLY A 81 -1.92 -2.24 11.09
CA GLY A 81 -2.29 -3.48 11.76
C GLY A 81 -2.79 -4.53 10.77
N ALA A 82 -3.52 -4.12 9.72
CA ALA A 82 -3.93 -5.01 8.64
C ALA A 82 -2.72 -5.55 7.85
N ASP A 83 -1.76 -4.69 7.52
CA ASP A 83 -0.52 -5.10 6.84
C ASP A 83 0.28 -6.10 7.68
N ALA A 84 0.39 -5.87 8.99
CA ALA A 84 1.05 -6.81 9.90
C ALA A 84 0.37 -8.20 9.92
N LYS A 85 -0.97 -8.24 9.81
CA LYS A 85 -1.73 -9.51 9.70
C LYS A 85 -1.42 -10.23 8.39
N CYS A 86 -1.31 -9.49 7.28
CA CYS A 86 -0.88 -10.07 6.00
C CYS A 86 0.56 -10.58 6.05
N ALA A 87 1.48 -9.81 6.61
CA ALA A 87 2.87 -10.23 6.78
C ALA A 87 2.98 -11.52 7.63
N ALA A 88 2.17 -11.63 8.69
CA ALA A 88 2.14 -12.80 9.57
C ALA A 88 1.48 -14.03 8.93
N ALA A 89 0.44 -13.83 8.09
CA ALA A 89 -0.27 -14.91 7.42
C ALA A 89 0.46 -15.47 6.19
N LYS A 90 1.52 -14.81 5.74
CA LYS A 90 2.33 -15.22 4.59
C LYS A 90 2.92 -16.61 4.81
N SER A 91 2.66 -17.53 3.87
CA SER A 91 3.32 -18.84 3.85
C SER A 91 4.82 -18.71 3.59
N SER A 92 5.62 -19.63 4.13
CA SER A 92 7.07 -19.71 3.89
C SER A 92 7.44 -19.89 2.41
N ASN A 93 6.50 -20.38 1.59
CA ASN A 93 6.71 -20.56 0.15
C ASN A 93 6.55 -19.27 -0.65
N LEU A 94 6.08 -18.18 -0.02
CA LEU A 94 5.94 -16.88 -0.65
C LEU A 94 7.12 -15.97 -0.30
N THR A 95 7.79 -15.49 -1.33
CA THR A 95 8.80 -14.43 -1.26
C THR A 95 8.12 -13.07 -1.18
N GLY A 96 8.86 -12.00 -0.89
CA GLY A 96 8.28 -10.66 -0.86
C GLY A 96 7.68 -10.26 0.49
N THR A 97 7.30 -8.99 0.56
CA THR A 97 6.48 -8.42 1.63
C THR A 97 5.03 -8.30 1.16
N TYR A 98 4.07 -8.29 2.09
CA TYR A 98 2.65 -8.26 1.75
C TYR A 98 1.92 -7.21 2.57
N LYS A 99 1.03 -6.47 1.90
CA LYS A 99 0.13 -5.50 2.50
C LYS A 99 -1.32 -5.88 2.22
N ALA A 100 -2.24 -5.44 3.07
CA ALA A 100 -3.67 -5.67 2.89
C ALA A 100 -4.24 -4.74 1.81
N LEU A 101 -5.03 -5.29 0.89
CA LEU A 101 -5.84 -4.49 -0.03
C LEU A 101 -7.05 -3.95 0.75
N LEU A 102 -6.86 -2.75 1.31
CA LEU A 102 -7.87 -2.01 2.05
C LEU A 102 -7.80 -0.54 1.64
N ALA A 103 -8.90 0.18 1.76
CA ALA A 103 -8.94 1.62 1.60
C ALA A 103 -9.20 2.33 2.93
N ALA A 104 -8.51 3.45 3.13
CA ALA A 104 -8.70 4.34 4.27
C ALA A 104 -8.41 5.77 3.87
N MET A 105 -9.28 6.70 4.27
CA MET A 105 -9.19 8.08 3.81
C MET A 105 -7.90 8.73 4.33
N GLY A 106 -7.18 9.42 3.45
CA GLY A 106 -5.88 10.04 3.69
C GLY A 106 -4.72 9.07 3.93
N THR A 107 -4.98 7.76 4.03
CA THR A 107 -3.98 6.77 4.46
C THR A 107 -3.70 5.72 3.38
N ARG A 108 -4.74 5.20 2.72
CA ARG A 108 -4.63 4.25 1.62
C ARG A 108 -5.74 4.51 0.60
N GLU A 109 -5.40 5.11 -0.53
CA GLU A 109 -6.35 5.56 -1.56
C GLU A 109 -5.87 5.17 -2.96
N ALA A 110 -6.81 4.86 -3.85
CA ALA A 110 -6.58 4.74 -5.29
C ALA A 110 -7.24 5.89 -6.07
N VAL A 111 -8.40 6.32 -5.60
CA VAL A 111 -9.28 7.30 -6.24
C VAL A 111 -9.69 8.34 -5.22
N PHE A 112 -9.67 9.61 -5.63
CA PHE A 112 -10.07 10.73 -4.80
C PHE A 112 -11.59 10.91 -4.83
N VAL A 113 -12.20 10.99 -3.65
CA VAL A 113 -13.66 11.20 -3.46
C VAL A 113 -14.18 12.51 -4.08
N GLY A 114 -13.34 13.53 -4.20
CA GLY A 114 -13.81 14.85 -4.66
C GLY A 114 -14.21 14.89 -6.14
N ASP A 115 -13.51 14.14 -6.99
CA ASP A 115 -13.66 14.24 -8.46
C ASP A 115 -13.45 12.91 -9.21
N GLY A 116 -13.20 11.80 -8.51
CA GLY A 116 -12.95 10.50 -9.12
C GLY A 116 -11.58 10.37 -9.81
N SER A 117 -10.71 11.36 -9.64
CA SER A 117 -9.35 11.30 -10.19
C SER A 117 -8.48 10.30 -9.43
N THR A 118 -7.45 9.80 -10.12
CA THR A 118 -6.49 8.89 -9.50
C THR A 118 -5.69 9.60 -8.42
N ARG A 119 -5.65 9.00 -7.23
CA ARG A 119 -4.89 9.49 -6.08
C ARG A 119 -4.29 8.30 -5.34
N LEU A 120 -3.06 7.93 -5.71
CA LEU A 120 -2.35 6.79 -5.13
C LEU A 120 -1.64 7.21 -3.83
N VAL A 121 -2.31 7.03 -2.70
CA VAL A 121 -1.72 7.22 -1.36
C VAL A 121 -1.52 5.84 -0.77
N ASP A 122 -0.26 5.43 -0.52
CA ASP A 122 0.11 4.08 -0.02
C ASP A 122 -0.68 2.93 -0.66
N TRP A 123 -1.04 3.08 -1.94
CA TRP A 123 -1.86 2.12 -2.64
C TRP A 123 -1.06 0.85 -2.94
N VAL A 124 -1.68 -0.31 -2.73
CA VAL A 124 -0.97 -1.60 -2.75
C VAL A 124 -0.97 -2.27 -4.12
N LEU A 125 -1.80 -1.80 -5.06
CA LEU A 125 -1.77 -2.27 -6.43
C LEU A 125 -0.87 -1.37 -7.29
N TYR A 126 -0.07 -1.99 -8.15
CA TYR A 126 0.80 -1.31 -9.10
C TYR A 126 0.07 -1.11 -10.44
N PRO A 127 0.43 -0.07 -11.21
CA PRO A 127 -0.20 0.21 -12.49
C PRO A 127 0.21 -0.82 -13.55
N ASN A 128 -0.71 -1.17 -14.45
CA ASN A 128 -0.49 -2.10 -15.56
C ASN A 128 0.15 -3.43 -15.12
N LYS A 129 -0.27 -3.94 -13.95
CA LYS A 129 0.35 -5.10 -13.32
C LYS A 129 -0.60 -6.28 -13.32
N GLN A 130 -0.06 -7.43 -13.74
CA GLN A 130 -0.76 -8.70 -13.61
C GLN A 130 -0.65 -9.20 -12.17
N TYR A 131 -1.79 -9.58 -11.60
CA TYR A 131 -1.88 -10.24 -10.31
C TYR A 131 -2.26 -11.70 -10.48
N ARG A 132 -1.56 -12.57 -9.74
CA ARG A 132 -1.76 -14.01 -9.76
C ARG A 132 -2.05 -14.51 -8.36
N ARG A 133 -2.68 -15.68 -8.26
CA ARG A 133 -2.79 -16.40 -6.98
C ARG A 133 -1.39 -16.73 -6.42
N SER A 134 -1.37 -17.19 -5.18
CA SER A 134 -0.15 -17.65 -4.52
C SER A 134 0.59 -18.75 -5.27
N ASP A 135 -0.08 -19.51 -6.16
CA ASP A 135 0.54 -20.48 -7.07
C ASP A 135 1.51 -19.85 -8.10
N GLY A 136 1.32 -18.57 -8.45
CA GLY A 136 2.14 -17.84 -9.43
C GLY A 136 1.86 -18.16 -10.88
N THR A 137 0.82 -18.94 -11.17
CA THR A 137 0.44 -19.37 -12.52
C THR A 137 -0.95 -18.88 -12.87
N THR A 138 -1.89 -18.92 -11.94
CA THR A 138 -3.28 -18.54 -12.17
C THR A 138 -3.43 -17.03 -12.12
N THR A 139 -3.64 -16.39 -13.27
CA THR A 139 -3.92 -14.95 -13.34
C THR A 139 -5.34 -14.67 -12.86
N THR A 140 -5.47 -13.73 -11.93
CA THR A 140 -6.76 -13.34 -11.35
C THR A 140 -7.27 -12.08 -12.02
N PHE A 141 -6.48 -11.01 -12.00
CA PHE A 141 -6.80 -9.73 -12.62
C PHE A 141 -5.55 -9.00 -13.12
N THR A 142 -5.77 -7.96 -13.91
CA THR A 142 -4.75 -7.00 -14.33
C THR A 142 -5.26 -5.60 -14.03
N THR A 143 -4.42 -4.78 -13.42
CA THR A 143 -4.74 -3.36 -13.18
C THR A 143 -4.52 -2.53 -14.44
N ASN A 144 -5.23 -1.41 -14.55
CA ASN A 144 -4.99 -0.41 -15.58
C ASN A 144 -3.86 0.56 -15.16
N ALA A 145 -3.66 1.62 -15.95
CA ALA A 145 -2.65 2.65 -15.68
C ALA A 145 -2.87 3.44 -14.38
N ASN A 146 -4.09 3.41 -13.84
CA ASN A 146 -4.47 4.06 -12.59
C ASN A 146 -4.40 3.12 -11.38
N SER A 147 -3.77 1.94 -11.54
CA SER A 147 -3.61 0.94 -10.48
C SER A 147 -4.92 0.37 -9.92
N VAL A 148 -5.98 0.36 -10.73
CA VAL A 148 -7.29 -0.21 -10.36
C VAL A 148 -7.72 -1.27 -11.36
N VAL A 149 -8.68 -2.13 -10.97
CA VAL A 149 -9.24 -3.16 -11.84
C VAL A 149 -10.56 -2.66 -12.41
N THR A 150 -10.67 -2.61 -13.74
CA THR A 150 -11.88 -2.10 -14.42
C THR A 150 -12.56 -3.15 -15.31
N ALA A 151 -11.95 -4.33 -15.46
CA ALA A 151 -12.48 -5.44 -16.21
C ALA A 151 -12.70 -6.64 -15.29
N ASN A 152 -13.67 -7.48 -15.63
CA ASN A 152 -13.95 -8.70 -14.90
C ASN A 152 -12.68 -9.55 -14.72
N LEU A 153 -12.57 -10.17 -13.56
CA LEU A 153 -11.50 -11.09 -13.20
C LEU A 153 -11.51 -12.28 -14.17
N GLN A 154 -10.32 -12.70 -14.57
CA GLN A 154 -10.12 -13.89 -15.39
C GLN A 154 -10.34 -15.16 -14.57
N ASN A 155 -10.01 -15.11 -13.28
CA ASN A 155 -10.23 -16.15 -12.29
C ASN A 155 -10.46 -15.50 -10.93
N SER A 156 -11.20 -16.16 -10.04
CA SER A 156 -11.35 -15.73 -8.65
C SER A 156 -10.00 -15.52 -7.95
N VAL A 157 -9.95 -14.59 -6.99
CA VAL A 157 -8.71 -14.26 -6.26
C VAL A 157 -8.17 -15.39 -5.38
N ASP A 158 -8.99 -16.39 -5.08
CA ASP A 158 -8.64 -17.57 -4.29
C ASP A 158 -9.35 -18.84 -4.79
N VAL A 159 -8.90 -20.00 -4.33
CA VAL A 159 -9.46 -21.32 -4.63
C VAL A 159 -10.31 -21.85 -3.46
N GLY A 160 -11.30 -22.68 -3.79
CA GLY A 160 -12.10 -23.42 -2.82
C GLY A 160 -13.45 -22.77 -2.55
N ALA A 161 -13.96 -22.99 -1.34
CA ALA A 161 -15.22 -22.42 -0.89
C ALA A 161 -15.16 -20.88 -0.86
N GLU A 162 -16.32 -20.26 -1.03
CA GLU A 162 -16.48 -18.81 -0.99
C GLU A 162 -15.92 -18.23 0.32
N LYS A 163 -15.16 -17.14 0.17
CA LYS A 163 -14.64 -16.34 1.26
C LYS A 163 -14.97 -14.88 0.99
N PHE A 164 -15.41 -14.20 2.03
CA PHE A 164 -15.55 -12.75 2.04
C PHE A 164 -14.31 -12.11 2.67
N TYR A 165 -13.93 -10.94 2.21
CA TYR A 165 -12.81 -10.18 2.75
C TYR A 165 -13.08 -8.69 2.78
N TRP A 166 -12.49 -8.01 3.75
CA TRP A 166 -12.56 -6.56 3.85
C TRP A 166 -11.82 -5.90 2.68
N ILE A 167 -12.38 -4.79 2.18
CA ILE A 167 -11.71 -3.96 1.18
C ILE A 167 -11.95 -2.46 1.37
N GLY A 168 -13.15 -2.05 1.78
CA GLY A 168 -13.49 -0.65 2.05
C GLY A 168 -13.40 0.30 0.85
N VAL A 169 -13.32 -0.25 -0.36
CA VAL A 169 -13.59 0.47 -1.61
C VAL A 169 -14.91 0.03 -2.18
N GLY A 170 -15.53 0.87 -3.01
CA GLY A 170 -16.69 0.48 -3.78
C GLY A 170 -17.28 1.67 -4.50
N ASN A 171 -18.37 1.43 -5.21
CA ASN A 171 -19.18 2.46 -5.86
C ASN A 171 -20.56 2.61 -5.22
N GLN A 172 -20.73 2.03 -4.03
CA GLN A 172 -21.88 2.17 -3.16
C GLN A 172 -21.40 2.05 -1.70
N PRO A 173 -21.75 2.98 -0.80
CA PRO A 173 -22.39 4.28 -1.05
C PRO A 173 -21.47 5.32 -1.73
N ALA A 174 -20.22 4.99 -2.06
CA ALA A 174 -19.29 5.87 -2.76
C ALA A 174 -19.75 6.22 -4.18
N THR A 175 -19.18 7.27 -4.79
CA THR A 175 -19.60 7.76 -6.12
C THR A 175 -18.79 7.12 -7.24
N PHE A 176 -17.51 6.84 -6.98
CA PHE A 176 -16.59 6.32 -7.97
C PHE A 176 -16.11 4.91 -7.60
N ASP A 177 -15.97 4.05 -8.59
CA ASP A 177 -15.27 2.78 -8.44
C ASP A 177 -13.89 3.01 -7.79
N TRP A 178 -13.51 2.15 -6.84
CA TRP A 178 -12.24 2.22 -6.10
C TRP A 178 -12.03 3.45 -5.20
N GLU A 179 -13.04 4.29 -5.02
CA GLU A 179 -13.06 5.34 -4.00
C GLU A 179 -13.11 4.71 -2.60
N VAL A 180 -12.50 5.38 -1.62
CA VAL A 180 -12.69 5.01 -0.21
C VAL A 180 -14.16 5.14 0.16
N SER A 181 -14.73 4.07 0.69
CA SER A 181 -16.12 3.98 1.14
C SER A 181 -16.15 3.68 2.64
N LEU A 182 -17.19 2.98 3.09
CA LEU A 182 -17.30 2.47 4.46
C LEU A 182 -16.10 1.57 4.78
N ASN A 183 -15.42 1.84 5.89
CA ASN A 183 -14.13 1.23 6.23
C ASN A 183 -13.93 0.98 7.74
N CYS A 184 -15.00 0.78 8.51
CA CYS A 184 -14.92 0.48 9.94
C CYS A 184 -14.18 1.54 10.78
N ASN A 185 -14.39 2.82 10.49
CA ASN A 185 -13.69 3.96 11.09
C ASN A 185 -12.18 3.81 10.92
N ASP A 186 -11.74 3.79 9.65
CA ASP A 186 -10.36 3.56 9.25
C ASP A 186 -9.75 2.30 9.86
N TRP A 187 -10.55 1.23 9.90
CA TRP A 187 -10.19 -0.09 10.40
C TRP A 187 -9.80 -0.12 11.88
N ASN A 188 -10.43 0.74 12.69
CA ASN A 188 -10.25 0.82 14.14
C ASN A 188 -11.51 0.45 14.94
N SER A 189 -12.57 -0.02 14.27
CA SER A 189 -13.82 -0.38 14.95
C SER A 189 -14.29 -1.78 14.62
N ASN A 190 -14.76 -2.48 15.65
CA ASN A 190 -15.49 -3.74 15.56
C ASN A 190 -16.94 -3.59 16.05
N ASN A 191 -17.47 -2.36 16.11
CA ASN A 191 -18.83 -2.11 16.56
C ASN A 191 -19.82 -2.49 15.44
N ALA A 192 -20.90 -3.18 15.79
CA ALA A 192 -21.92 -3.64 14.85
C ALA A 192 -22.70 -2.51 14.14
N VAL A 193 -22.66 -1.28 14.66
CA VAL A 193 -23.29 -0.12 14.00
C VAL A 193 -22.39 0.55 12.97
N ASN A 194 -21.10 0.21 12.96
CA ASN A 194 -20.19 0.63 11.91
C ASN A 194 -20.15 -0.44 10.83
N PHE A 195 -19.95 0.00 9.59
CA PHE A 195 -19.93 -0.87 8.43
C PHE A 195 -18.64 -0.68 7.63
N ALA A 196 -18.31 -1.68 6.83
CA ALA A 196 -17.33 -1.56 5.77
C ALA A 196 -17.76 -2.33 4.52
N ILE A 197 -17.12 -1.99 3.41
CA ILE A 197 -17.30 -2.73 2.17
C ILE A 197 -16.46 -4.00 2.18
N ASP A 198 -17.08 -5.11 1.79
CA ASP A 198 -16.43 -6.38 1.52
C ASP A 198 -16.42 -6.75 0.03
N GLY A 199 -15.54 -7.69 -0.32
CA GLY A 199 -15.54 -8.38 -1.60
C GLY A 199 -15.60 -9.89 -1.40
N THR A 200 -15.90 -10.63 -2.46
CA THR A 200 -16.00 -12.10 -2.43
C THR A 200 -15.04 -12.79 -3.40
N THR A 201 -14.55 -13.96 -3.00
CA THR A 201 -13.78 -14.85 -3.89
C THR A 201 -14.65 -15.61 -4.89
N SER A 202 -15.99 -15.54 -4.81
CA SER A 202 -16.87 -16.28 -5.73
C SER A 202 -17.21 -15.52 -7.02
N SER A 203 -17.05 -14.20 -7.01
CA SER A 203 -17.38 -13.33 -8.14
C SER A 203 -16.19 -13.14 -9.08
N ASN A 204 -16.49 -13.10 -10.38
CA ASN A 204 -15.56 -12.62 -11.39
C ASN A 204 -15.85 -11.17 -11.83
N GLU A 205 -16.96 -10.58 -11.41
CA GLU A 205 -17.26 -9.18 -11.70
C GLU A 205 -16.51 -8.29 -10.69
N VAL A 206 -15.96 -7.15 -11.12
CA VAL A 206 -15.17 -6.27 -10.23
C VAL A 206 -16.06 -5.73 -9.11
N PHE A 207 -17.12 -5.03 -9.52
CA PHE A 207 -18.18 -4.52 -8.67
C PHE A 207 -19.49 -5.12 -9.17
N ALA A 208 -20.24 -5.78 -8.29
CA ALA A 208 -21.54 -6.36 -8.62
C ALA A 208 -22.39 -6.40 -7.37
N GLY A 209 -23.69 -6.13 -7.45
CA GLY A 209 -24.58 -6.10 -6.30
C GLY A 209 -25.16 -4.71 -6.04
N ASP A 210 -26.04 -4.62 -5.04
CA ASP A 210 -26.94 -3.49 -4.79
C ASP A 210 -26.72 -2.81 -3.43
N GLY A 211 -25.64 -3.13 -2.70
CA GLY A 211 -25.48 -2.70 -1.31
C GLY A 211 -25.93 -3.72 -0.27
N ALA A 212 -26.90 -4.56 -0.62
CA ALA A 212 -27.65 -5.38 0.35
C ALA A 212 -27.23 -6.86 0.34
N THR A 213 -26.64 -7.34 -0.76
CA THR A 213 -26.15 -8.71 -0.89
C THR A 213 -24.68 -8.72 -1.30
N PRO A 214 -23.87 -9.69 -0.81
CA PRO A 214 -22.50 -9.83 -1.26
C PRO A 214 -22.44 -9.96 -2.78
N GLY A 215 -21.58 -9.16 -3.39
CA GLY A 215 -21.30 -9.27 -4.81
C GLY A 215 -20.01 -8.55 -5.16
N GLY A 216 -19.52 -8.84 -6.36
CA GLY A 216 -18.26 -8.28 -6.85
C GLY A 216 -17.04 -8.84 -6.13
N ALA A 217 -15.93 -8.91 -6.85
CA ALA A 217 -14.66 -9.29 -6.26
C ALA A 217 -14.12 -8.19 -5.34
N PHE A 218 -14.43 -6.91 -5.60
CA PHE A 218 -13.79 -5.79 -4.91
C PHE A 218 -14.77 -4.78 -4.32
N GLY A 219 -16.07 -5.08 -4.27
CA GLY A 219 -17.00 -4.24 -3.52
C GLY A 219 -18.41 -4.20 -4.07
N SER A 220 -19.34 -4.05 -3.14
CA SER A 220 -20.71 -3.54 -3.32
C SER A 220 -21.53 -3.74 -2.05
N HIS A 221 -21.06 -4.56 -1.11
CA HIS A 221 -21.85 -5.02 0.02
C HIS A 221 -21.36 -4.43 1.34
N ASN A 222 -22.32 -3.97 2.15
CA ASN A 222 -22.07 -3.36 3.44
C ASN A 222 -22.13 -4.42 4.56
N THR A 223 -20.99 -4.73 5.17
CA THR A 223 -20.91 -5.67 6.30
C THR A 223 -20.60 -4.95 7.60
N GLY A 224 -21.31 -5.35 8.67
CA GLY A 224 -21.09 -4.83 10.01
C GLY A 224 -19.70 -5.18 10.52
N CYS A 225 -19.01 -4.21 11.13
CA CYS A 225 -17.61 -4.35 11.51
C CYS A 225 -17.34 -5.38 12.63
N ASN A 226 -18.37 -5.88 13.29
CA ASN A 226 -18.27 -6.97 14.27
C ASN A 226 -18.17 -8.36 13.61
N ILE A 227 -18.48 -8.47 12.31
CA ILE A 227 -18.38 -9.72 11.56
C ILE A 227 -16.92 -10.02 11.26
N ARG A 228 -16.55 -11.31 11.30
CA ARG A 228 -15.18 -11.74 11.01
C ARG A 228 -15.04 -12.16 9.56
N LEU A 229 -14.34 -11.35 8.77
CA LEU A 229 -14.02 -11.63 7.37
C LEU A 229 -12.52 -11.89 7.18
N ASN A 230 -12.10 -12.18 5.96
CA ASN A 230 -10.69 -12.40 5.64
C ASN A 230 -10.01 -11.10 5.19
N LEU A 231 -8.72 -11.16 4.87
CA LEU A 231 -8.00 -10.06 4.21
C LEU A 231 -7.42 -10.54 2.88
N LEU A 232 -7.59 -9.76 1.82
CA LEU A 232 -6.85 -9.99 0.58
C LEU A 232 -5.47 -9.32 0.71
N CYS A 233 -4.42 -10.12 0.73
CA CYS A 233 -3.04 -9.69 0.88
C CYS A 233 -2.36 -9.63 -0.49
N VAL A 234 -1.62 -8.55 -0.72
CA VAL A 234 -1.00 -8.20 -2.00
C VAL A 234 0.51 -8.07 -1.81
N GLU A 235 1.27 -8.75 -2.66
CA GLU A 235 2.73 -8.65 -2.71
C GLU A 235 3.16 -7.22 -3.02
N GLN A 236 4.22 -6.75 -2.37
CA GLN A 236 4.83 -5.43 -2.58
C GLN A 236 6.21 -5.61 -3.17
#